data_AF-A0A2E4KVX8-F1
#
_entry.id   AF-A0A2E4KVX8-F1
#
_cell.length_a   1.000
_cell.length_b   1.000
_cell.length_c   1.000
_cell.angle_alpha   90.00
_cell.angle_beta   90.00
_cell.angle_gamma   90.00
#
_symmetry.space_group_name_H-M   'P 1'
#
loop_
_entity.id
_entity.type
_entity.pdbx_description
1 polymer ?
#
loop_
_entity_poly.entity_id
_entity_poly.type
_entity_poly.pdbx_seq_one_letter_code
_entity_poly.pdbx_strand_id
1 'polypeptide(L)'
;MSIPLHPGIMPIANINALQRLGAKAGADILRSLAKSMCSYASDDKGLVDFGVEVVIKLCERLLELGALGLHFYTLNRLGASSQLCRNLGFLER
;
A
#
# COMPACT_ATOMS: atom_id res chain seq x y z
N MET A 1 -23.94 17.60 7.52
CA MET A 1 -22.52 17.90 7.25
C MET A 1 -21.85 16.60 6.82
N SER A 2 -21.28 16.55 5.62
CA SER A 2 -20.41 15.45 5.20
C SER A 2 -19.00 15.76 5.67
N ILE A 3 -18.42 14.89 6.49
CA ILE A 3 -17.02 15.01 6.91
C ILE A 3 -16.18 14.21 5.91
N PRO A 4 -15.13 14.81 5.30
CA PRO A 4 -14.30 14.10 4.35
C PRO A 4 -13.48 13.00 5.04
N LEU A 5 -13.59 11.78 4.53
CA LEU A 5 -12.85 10.62 5.01
C LEU A 5 -11.60 10.42 4.14
N HIS A 6 -10.44 10.39 4.78
CA HIS A 6 -9.15 10.14 4.11
C HIS A 6 -8.74 8.69 4.38
N PRO A 7 -8.58 7.84 3.35
CA PRO A 7 -8.10 6.48 3.53
C PRO A 7 -6.66 6.47 4.07
N GLY A 8 -6.45 5.68 5.12
CA GLY A 8 -5.14 5.42 5.70
C GLY A 8 -4.41 4.33 4.93
N ILE A 9 -3.20 4.63 4.44
CA ILE A 9 -2.36 3.74 3.65
C ILE A 9 -1.12 3.37 4.46
N MET A 10 -0.91 2.09 4.69
CA MET A 10 0.33 1.59 5.26
C MET A 10 1.22 1.07 4.12
N PRO A 11 2.37 1.71 3.83
CA PRO A 11 3.33 1.20 2.87
C PRO A 11 3.77 -0.20 3.33
N ILE A 12 3.71 -1.18 2.43
CA ILE A 12 4.03 -2.57 2.76
C ILE A 12 5.51 -2.64 3.15
N ALA A 13 5.77 -2.81 4.45
CA ALA A 13 7.11 -2.95 5.00
C ALA A 13 7.51 -4.42 5.25
N ASN A 14 6.55 -5.36 5.24
CA ASN A 14 6.77 -6.78 5.52
C ASN A 14 5.54 -7.64 5.16
N ILE A 15 5.72 -8.80 4.48
CA ILE A 15 4.68 -9.82 4.22
C ILE A 15 3.89 -10.16 5.48
N ASN A 16 4.57 -10.32 6.61
CA ASN A 16 3.95 -10.73 7.88
C ASN A 16 2.93 -9.69 8.39
N ALA A 17 3.14 -8.41 8.09
CA ALA A 17 2.18 -7.36 8.45
C ALA A 17 0.92 -7.42 7.58
N LEU A 18 1.10 -7.67 6.28
CA LEU A 18 0.00 -7.82 5.32
C LEU A 18 -0.84 -9.07 5.62
N GLN A 19 -0.21 -10.22 5.87
CA GLN A 19 -0.91 -11.45 6.23
C GLN A 19 -1.74 -11.30 7.52
N ARG A 20 -1.19 -10.64 8.54
CA ARG A 20 -1.91 -10.33 9.79
C ARG A 20 -3.11 -9.40 9.58
N LEU A 21 -2.98 -8.40 8.71
CA LEU A 21 -4.06 -7.48 8.37
C LEU A 21 -5.15 -8.16 7.54
N GLY A 22 -4.76 -8.96 6.55
CA GLY A 22 -5.70 -9.70 5.70
C GLY A 22 -6.46 -10.79 6.43
N ALA A 23 -5.83 -11.47 7.39
CA ALA A 23 -6.52 -12.41 8.27
C ALA A 23 -7.64 -11.74 9.10
N LYS A 24 -7.52 -10.43 9.39
CA LYS A 24 -8.54 -9.66 10.12
C LYS A 24 -9.56 -8.98 9.22
N ALA A 25 -9.19 -8.64 7.98
CA ALA A 25 -10.02 -7.85 7.07
C ALA A 25 -10.98 -8.69 6.22
N GLY A 26 -10.88 -10.03 6.22
CA GLY A 26 -11.79 -10.91 5.47
C GLY A 26 -11.78 -10.71 3.95
N ALA A 27 -10.81 -9.96 3.42
CA ALA A 27 -10.80 -9.53 2.03
C ALA A 27 -10.06 -10.54 1.14
N ASP A 28 -10.77 -11.15 0.19
CA ASP A 28 -10.20 -12.11 -0.77
C ASP A 28 -9.03 -11.54 -1.59
N ILE A 29 -9.02 -10.22 -1.79
CA ILE A 29 -7.93 -9.51 -2.48
C ILE A 29 -6.59 -9.62 -1.73
N LEU A 30 -6.62 -9.78 -0.40
CA LEU A 30 -5.43 -9.97 0.41
C LEU A 30 -4.92 -11.41 0.36
N ARG A 31 -5.80 -12.38 0.06
CA ARG A 31 -5.43 -13.79 -0.11
C ARG A 31 -4.67 -14.01 -1.41
N SER A 32 -5.16 -13.47 -2.53
CA SER A 32 -4.46 -13.55 -3.82
C SER A 32 -3.12 -12.82 -3.77
N LEU A 33 -3.08 -11.64 -3.13
CA LEU A 33 -1.86 -10.88 -2.92
C LEU A 33 -0.83 -11.63 -2.06
N ALA A 34 -1.26 -12.24 -0.94
CA ALA A 34 -0.38 -13.04 -0.11
C ALA A 34 0.23 -14.23 -0.88
N LYS A 35 -0.55 -14.86 -1.77
CA LYS A 35 -0.06 -15.95 -2.63
C LYS A 35 0.99 -15.46 -3.62
N SER A 36 0.78 -14.31 -4.26
CA SER A 36 1.77 -13.69 -5.14
C SER A 36 3.03 -13.26 -4.39
N MET A 37 2.94 -12.86 -3.13
CA MET A 37 4.13 -12.51 -2.34
C MET A 37 4.97 -13.74 -1.95
N CYS A 38 4.35 -14.92 -1.78
CA CYS A 38 5.09 -16.14 -1.50
C CYS A 38 6.08 -16.53 -2.62
N SER A 39 5.84 -16.14 -3.88
CA SER A 39 6.81 -16.38 -4.95
C SER A 39 8.06 -15.50 -4.88
N TYR A 40 8.04 -14.44 -4.06
CA TYR A 40 9.17 -13.54 -3.83
C TYR A 40 9.88 -13.80 -2.49
N ALA A 41 9.61 -14.93 -1.83
CA ALA A 41 10.14 -15.23 -0.49
C ALA A 41 11.68 -15.26 -0.38
N SER A 42 12.38 -15.43 -1.51
CA SER A 42 13.85 -15.44 -1.60
C SER A 42 14.43 -14.20 -2.28
N ASP A 43 13.59 -13.23 -2.66
CA ASP A 43 13.98 -11.99 -3.34
C ASP A 43 13.36 -10.79 -2.62
N ASP A 44 14.07 -10.31 -1.59
CA ASP A 44 13.65 -9.18 -0.78
C ASP A 44 13.44 -7.90 -1.61
N LYS A 45 14.21 -7.71 -2.68
CA LYS A 45 14.07 -6.54 -3.55
C LYS A 45 12.82 -6.65 -4.41
N GLY A 46 12.63 -7.77 -5.10
CA GLY A 46 11.44 -8.03 -5.90
C GLY A 46 10.15 -7.98 -5.06
N LEU A 47 10.21 -8.42 -3.80
CA LEU A 47 9.11 -8.34 -2.87
C LEU A 47 8.71 -6.90 -2.53
N VAL A 48 9.69 -6.03 -2.28
CA VAL A 48 9.45 -4.61 -2.00
C VAL A 48 8.90 -3.92 -3.25
N ASP A 49 9.49 -4.14 -4.42
CA ASP A 49 9.04 -3.54 -5.69
C ASP A 49 7.59 -3.94 -6.00
N PHE A 50 7.23 -5.22 -5.85
CA PHE A 50 5.87 -5.71 -6.00
C PHE A 50 4.90 -5.10 -4.96
N GLY A 51 5.33 -5.01 -3.70
CA GLY A 51 4.54 -4.39 -2.64
C GLY A 51 4.23 -2.92 -2.93
N VAL A 52 5.21 -2.18 -3.46
CA VAL A 52 5.04 -0.79 -3.91
C VAL A 52 4.02 -0.69 -5.04
N GLU A 53 4.13 -1.54 -6.07
CA GLU A 53 3.20 -1.55 -7.21
C GLU A 53 1.75 -1.78 -6.77
N VAL A 54 1.53 -2.73 -5.85
CA VAL A 54 0.20 -3.04 -5.33
C VAL A 54 -0.40 -1.87 -4.56
N VAL A 55 0.40 -1.22 -3.71
CA VAL A 55 -0.07 -0.06 -2.96
C VAL A 55 -0.38 1.12 -3.89
N ILE A 56 0.39 1.31 -4.96
CA ILE A 56 0.10 2.35 -5.97
C ILE A 56 -1.26 2.12 -6.62
N LYS A 57 -1.52 0.90 -7.12
CA LYS A 57 -2.81 0.56 -7.75
C LYS A 57 -3.98 0.76 -6.80
N LEU A 58 -3.80 0.45 -5.51
CA LEU A 58 -4.81 0.71 -4.49
C LEU A 58 -5.05 2.22 -4.31
N CYS A 59 -3.98 3.01 -4.21
CA CYS A 59 -4.05 4.46 -4.09
C CYS A 59 -4.74 5.10 -5.30
N GLU A 60 -4.36 4.71 -6.52
CA GLU A 60 -4.99 5.16 -7.76
C GLU A 60 -6.49 4.86 -7.74
N ARG A 61 -6.88 3.64 -7.37
CA ARG A 61 -8.29 3.25 -7.28
C ARG A 61 -9.06 4.06 -6.25
N LEU A 62 -8.46 4.38 -5.11
CA LEU A 62 -9.10 5.20 -4.07
C LEU A 62 -9.32 6.64 -4.57
N LEU A 63 -8.35 7.20 -5.30
CA LEU A 63 -8.46 8.52 -5.91
C LEU A 63 -9.54 8.53 -7.00
N GLU A 64 -9.60 7.51 -7.86
CA GLU A 64 -10.67 7.34 -8.87
C GLU A 64 -12.07 7.29 -8.24
N LEU A 65 -12.19 6.68 -7.06
CA LEU A 65 -13.45 6.58 -6.32
C LEU A 65 -13.82 7.87 -5.57
N GLY A 66 -13.05 8.95 -5.72
CA GLY A 66 -13.34 10.27 -5.17
C GLY A 66 -12.73 10.55 -3.80
N ALA A 67 -11.70 9.80 -3.38
CA ALA A 67 -10.94 10.17 -2.20
C ALA A 67 -10.28 11.55 -2.40
N LEU A 68 -10.50 12.47 -1.46
CA LEU A 68 -9.95 13.83 -1.52
C LEU A 68 -8.44 13.89 -1.23
N GLY A 69 -7.89 12.82 -0.68
CA GLY A 69 -6.47 12.71 -0.36
C GLY A 69 -6.16 11.37 0.32
N LEU A 70 -4.88 11.06 0.49
CA LEU A 70 -4.40 9.82 1.09
C LEU A 70 -3.58 10.13 2.35
N HIS A 71 -3.70 9.31 3.39
CA HIS A 71 -2.91 9.45 4.62
C HIS A 71 -1.91 8.29 4.72
N PHE A 72 -0.62 8.56 4.52
CA PHE A 72 0.43 7.54 4.62
C PHE A 72 0.97 7.37 6.04
N TYR A 73 0.93 6.14 6.57
CA TYR A 73 1.60 5.75 7.80
C TYR A 73 3.07 5.44 7.51
N THR A 74 3.98 6.38 7.80
CA THR A 74 5.40 6.24 7.45
C THR A 74 6.16 5.25 8.33
N LEU A 75 5.66 4.93 9.53
CA LEU A 75 6.31 4.02 10.51
C LEU A 75 7.80 4.35 10.77
N ASN A 76 8.13 5.65 10.87
CA ASN A 76 9.51 6.17 11.00
C ASN A 76 10.45 5.77 9.86
N ARG A 77 9.92 5.38 8.69
CA ARG A 77 10.66 5.00 7.49
C ARG A 77 10.16 5.80 6.29
N LEU A 78 10.93 6.80 5.89
CA LEU A 78 10.53 7.69 4.79
C LEU A 78 10.58 7.00 3.42
N GLY A 79 11.49 6.04 3.20
CA GLY A 79 11.77 5.46 1.88
C GLY A 79 10.53 5.04 1.09
N ALA A 80 9.72 4.13 1.65
CA ALA A 80 8.53 3.61 0.97
C ALA A 80 7.44 4.68 0.77
N SER A 81 7.22 5.54 1.76
CA SER A 81 6.19 6.59 1.67
C SER A 81 6.57 7.64 0.63
N SER A 82 7.85 8.07 0.60
CA SER A 82 8.35 9.01 -0.40
C SER A 82 8.34 8.42 -1.80
N GLN A 83 8.63 7.14 -1.96
CA GLN A 83 8.54 6.45 -3.25
C GLN A 83 7.08 6.42 -3.74
N LEU A 84 6.12 6.09 -2.86
CA LEU A 84 4.70 6.12 -3.20
C LEU A 84 4.24 7.52 -3.61
N CYS A 85 4.58 8.55 -2.83
CA CYS A 85 4.21 9.93 -3.15
C CYS A 85 4.80 10.40 -4.48
N ARG A 86 6.06 10.04 -4.81
CA ARG A 86 6.66 10.34 -6.12
C ARG A 86 5.92 9.63 -7.25
N ASN A 87 5.65 8.33 -7.10
CA ASN A 87 5.00 7.55 -8.14
C ASN A 87 3.55 8.01 -8.40
N LEU A 88 2.87 8.52 -7.37
CA LEU A 88 1.53 9.09 -7.46
C LEU A 88 1.53 10.57 -7.90
N GLY A 89 2.71 11.18 -8.14
CA GLY A 89 2.83 12.57 -8.57
C GLY A 89 2.59 13.62 -7.47
N PHE A 90 2.60 13.24 -6.19
CA PHE A 90 2.37 14.15 -5.06
C PHE A 90 3.61 14.91 -4.58
N LEU A 91 4.81 14.49 -4.99
CA LEU A 91 6.05 15.19 -4.70
C LEU A 91 6.65 15.71 -6.00
N GLU A 92 6.47 17.01 -6.26
CA GLU A 92 7.31 17.74 -7.21
C GLU A 92 8.47 18.42 -6.46
N ARG A 93 9.69 18.14 -6.93
CA ARG A 93 11.02 18.63 -6.51
C ARG A 93 11.70 17.87 -5.36
#